data_AF-A0A1A2J6B2-F1
#
_entry.id   AF-A0A1A2J6B2-F1
#
_cell.length_a   1.000
_cell.length_b   1.000
_cell.length_c   1.000
_cell.angle_alpha   90.00
_cell.angle_beta   90.00
_cell.angle_gamma   90.00
#
_symmetry.space_group_name_H-M   'P 1'
#
loop_
_entity.id
_entity.type
_entity.pdbx_description
1 polymer ?
#
loop_
_entity_poly.entity_id
_entity_poly.type
_entity_poly.pdbx_seq_one_letter_code
_entity_poly.pdbx_strand_id
1 'polypeptide(L)'
;MTAGTPAPPAPPAPTGSRGRQIAIAFGIVVAVIVIYVLSLIAVHLLAKSAPPLPPVDFSKLEAEDSVVQVHLEKLDTVANRLTVNVLVYPKDSLYDKNFGVLTTDAAVRLYPENDLGDLQYPVGKAPAQVSTGLVAHGDPGNWPFDSYKTEVIAADVFTGTGQNREKAPARVEVTGKLDGWDATVTRVHDPEDANPDIQDNVIITLHRAKGPLIFDLGICLVLIALPVLALWVAIPVALGRTSFLPPMTTWYGAMLFAIVPLRNILPGSPPYGSWIDQAVVLWVLIGLVSAMALFLYGWWRQRDRRRGHKA
;
A
#
# COMPACT_ATOMS: atom_id res chain seq x y z
N MET A 1 48.13 75.61 7.04
CA MET A 1 48.19 74.13 7.10
C MET A 1 47.79 73.72 8.52
N THR A 2 46.52 73.41 8.73
CA THR A 2 46.01 72.89 10.02
C THR A 2 45.67 71.42 9.81
N ALA A 3 46.42 70.56 10.50
CA ALA A 3 46.30 69.11 10.40
C ALA A 3 44.98 68.63 11.03
N GLY A 4 44.22 67.82 10.28
CA GLY A 4 42.98 67.22 10.72
C GLY A 4 43.21 66.09 11.71
N THR A 5 42.39 66.05 12.77
CA THR A 5 42.35 65.01 13.79
C THR A 5 41.93 63.66 13.16
N PRO A 6 42.62 62.54 13.44
CA PRO A 6 42.24 61.23 12.91
C PRO A 6 40.99 60.70 13.62
N ALA A 7 40.07 60.12 12.83
CA ALA A 7 38.85 59.49 13.31
C ALA A 7 39.14 58.23 14.16
N PRO A 8 38.31 57.92 15.17
CA PRO A 8 38.53 56.77 16.05
C PRO A 8 38.36 55.44 15.29
N PRO A 9 39.09 54.38 15.67
CA PRO A 9 39.04 53.09 14.98
C PRO A 9 37.67 52.42 15.18
N ALA A 10 37.14 51.85 14.09
CA ALA A 10 35.88 51.14 14.10
C ALA A 10 35.95 49.89 15.01
N PRO A 11 34.86 49.57 15.74
CA PRO A 11 34.85 48.42 16.64
C PRO A 11 35.02 47.10 15.85
N PRO A 12 35.72 46.10 16.42
CA PRO A 12 35.95 44.83 15.76
C PRO A 12 34.64 44.07 15.53
N ALA A 13 34.48 43.51 14.33
CA ALA A 13 33.32 42.69 13.98
C ALA A 13 33.22 41.45 14.88
N PRO A 14 32.03 41.05 15.36
CA PRO A 14 31.88 39.92 16.26
C PRO A 14 32.25 38.62 15.56
N THR A 15 33.32 37.96 16.03
CA THR A 15 33.89 36.72 15.49
C THR A 15 33.11 35.45 15.84
N GLY A 16 32.02 35.56 16.62
CA GLY A 16 31.26 34.40 17.15
C GLY A 16 30.20 33.79 16.23
N SER A 17 29.88 34.38 15.07
CA SER A 17 28.75 33.92 14.24
C SER A 17 29.06 32.65 13.43
N ARG A 18 30.30 32.49 12.95
CA ARG A 18 30.71 31.34 12.12
C ARG A 18 30.75 30.02 12.90
N GLY A 19 31.28 30.02 14.12
CA GLY A 19 31.35 28.81 14.96
C GLY A 19 29.97 28.28 15.34
N ARG A 20 29.04 29.20 15.67
CA ARG A 20 27.65 28.85 15.94
C ARG A 20 26.93 28.34 14.69
N GLN A 21 27.17 28.92 13.52
CA GLN A 21 26.58 28.44 12.26
C GLN A 21 27.09 27.05 11.86
N ILE A 22 28.39 26.77 12.04
CA ILE A 22 28.98 25.45 11.76
C ILE A 22 28.45 24.41 12.74
N ALA A 23 28.33 24.74 14.03
CA ALA A 23 27.75 23.85 15.04
C ALA A 23 26.27 23.53 14.75
N ILE A 24 25.49 24.52 14.29
CA ILE A 24 24.10 24.32 13.88
C ILE A 24 24.04 23.43 12.63
N ALA A 25 24.86 23.69 11.61
CA ALA A 25 24.89 22.89 10.39
C ALA A 25 25.29 21.44 10.67
N PHE A 26 26.33 21.24 11.49
CA PHE A 26 26.74 19.91 11.93
C PHE A 26 25.64 19.22 12.74
N GLY A 27 24.98 19.93 13.66
CA GLY A 27 23.84 19.42 14.42
C GLY A 27 22.67 18.98 13.53
N ILE A 28 22.37 19.73 12.46
CA ILE A 28 21.35 19.35 11.48
C ILE A 28 21.77 18.08 10.73
N VAL A 29 23.01 18.02 10.24
CA VAL A 29 23.50 16.83 9.51
C VAL A 29 23.46 15.59 10.40
N VAL A 30 23.92 15.70 11.65
CA VAL A 30 23.85 14.61 12.62
C VAL A 30 22.40 14.23 12.90
N ALA A 31 21.49 15.20 13.09
CA ALA A 31 20.08 14.92 13.29
C ALA A 31 19.45 14.18 12.10
N VAL A 32 19.78 14.57 10.86
CA VAL A 32 19.31 13.88 9.65
C VAL A 32 19.86 12.46 9.58
N ILE A 33 21.15 12.26 9.87
CA ILE A 33 21.77 10.92 9.90
C ILE A 33 21.12 10.05 10.97
N VAL A 34 20.90 10.60 12.17
CA VAL A 34 20.24 9.88 13.27
C VAL A 34 18.81 9.52 12.89
N ILE A 35 18.03 10.45 12.34
CA ILE A 35 16.66 10.18 11.87
C ILE A 35 16.67 9.10 10.80
N TYR A 36 17.63 9.15 9.86
CA TYR A 36 17.77 8.15 8.81
C TYR A 36 18.14 6.76 9.35
N VAL A 37 19.11 6.68 10.26
CA VAL A 37 19.49 5.40 10.89
C VAL A 37 18.34 4.84 11.73
N LEU A 38 17.65 5.69 12.49
CA LEU A 38 16.46 5.29 13.25
C LEU A 38 15.32 4.84 12.34
N SER A 39 15.12 5.48 11.19
CA SER A 39 14.10 5.06 10.23
C SER A 39 14.45 3.70 9.61
N LEU A 40 15.73 3.45 9.29
CA LEU A 40 16.18 2.13 8.81
C LEU A 40 15.97 1.04 9.87
N ILE A 41 16.27 1.33 11.14
CA ILE A 41 16.03 0.40 12.25
C ILE A 41 14.53 0.15 12.42
N ALA A 42 13.71 1.20 12.39
CA ALA A 42 12.26 1.09 12.48
C ALA A 42 11.71 0.22 11.34
N VAL A 43 12.14 0.47 10.10
CA VAL A 43 11.77 -0.36 8.94
C VAL A 43 12.20 -1.80 9.15
N HIS A 44 13.45 -2.07 9.52
CA HIS A 44 13.93 -3.43 9.70
C HIS A 44 13.18 -4.22 10.80
N LEU A 45 12.80 -3.54 11.88
CA LEU A 45 12.09 -4.17 13.01
C LEU A 45 10.58 -4.35 12.74
N LEU A 46 9.96 -3.40 12.03
CA LEU A 46 8.52 -3.35 11.81
C LEU A 46 8.08 -3.98 10.48
N ALA A 47 8.97 -4.07 9.48
CA ALA A 47 8.71 -4.72 8.19
C ALA A 47 8.81 -6.26 8.28
N LYS A 48 8.30 -6.84 9.37
CA LYS A 48 8.03 -8.28 9.43
C LYS A 48 6.74 -8.53 8.66
N SER A 49 6.85 -8.91 7.40
CA SER A 49 5.74 -9.46 6.62
C SER A 49 5.28 -10.78 7.22
N ALA A 50 3.99 -11.09 7.12
CA ALA A 50 3.53 -12.44 7.45
C ALA A 50 4.28 -13.46 6.58
N PRO A 51 4.64 -14.63 7.16
CA PRO A 51 5.22 -15.70 6.37
C PRO A 51 4.24 -16.13 5.25
N PRO A 52 4.74 -16.63 4.12
CA PRO A 52 3.87 -17.19 3.08
C PRO A 52 3.00 -18.28 3.68
N LEU A 53 1.78 -18.42 3.14
CA LEU A 53 0.91 -19.54 3.50
C LEU A 53 1.66 -20.85 3.18
N PRO A 54 1.53 -21.87 4.06
CA PRO A 54 2.26 -23.12 3.92
C PRO A 54 1.93 -23.78 2.57
N PRO A 55 2.87 -24.54 1.99
CA PRO A 55 2.55 -25.36 0.83
C PRO A 55 1.52 -26.44 1.20
N VAL A 56 0.87 -27.02 0.19
CA VAL A 56 -0.05 -28.14 0.39
C VAL A 56 0.68 -29.28 1.11
N ASP A 57 0.16 -29.69 2.26
CA ASP A 57 0.74 -30.76 3.07
C ASP A 57 0.08 -32.10 2.72
N PHE A 58 0.64 -32.75 1.71
CA PHE A 58 0.17 -34.06 1.25
C PHE A 58 0.29 -35.19 2.28
N SER A 59 1.03 -34.99 3.37
CA SER A 59 1.16 -36.00 4.43
C SER A 59 -0.09 -36.12 5.32
N LYS A 60 -0.98 -35.11 5.27
CA LYS A 60 -2.22 -35.04 6.04
C LYS A 60 -3.47 -35.33 5.22
N LEU A 61 -3.29 -35.77 3.98
CA LEU A 61 -4.37 -36.05 3.04
C LEU A 61 -4.49 -37.56 2.85
N GLU A 62 -5.71 -38.09 2.84
CA GLU A 62 -5.92 -39.50 2.51
C GLU A 62 -5.76 -39.69 1.00
N ALA A 63 -5.33 -40.89 0.57
CA ALA A 63 -5.09 -41.18 -0.85
C ALA A 63 -6.36 -41.11 -1.73
N GLU A 64 -7.54 -41.16 -1.10
CA GLU A 64 -8.85 -41.09 -1.73
C GLU A 64 -9.40 -39.65 -1.81
N ASP A 65 -8.76 -38.69 -1.15
CA ASP A 65 -9.22 -37.29 -1.14
C ASP A 65 -8.74 -36.56 -2.40
N SER A 66 -9.63 -35.79 -3.02
CA SER A 66 -9.24 -34.82 -4.04
C SER A 66 -8.97 -33.48 -3.38
N VAL A 67 -7.86 -32.84 -3.74
CA VAL A 67 -7.44 -31.56 -3.18
C VAL A 67 -7.38 -30.50 -4.26
N VAL A 68 -8.01 -29.37 -3.98
CA VAL A 68 -7.99 -28.20 -4.84
C VAL A 68 -7.08 -27.16 -4.21
N GLN A 69 -5.91 -26.99 -4.82
CA GLN A 69 -4.98 -25.94 -4.43
C GLN A 69 -5.44 -24.61 -5.01
N VAL A 70 -5.56 -23.61 -4.15
CA VAL A 70 -5.86 -22.22 -4.50
C VAL A 70 -4.62 -21.39 -4.19
N HIS A 71 -3.88 -21.01 -5.22
CA HIS A 71 -2.69 -20.17 -5.09
C HIS A 71 -3.05 -18.70 -5.24
N LEU A 72 -2.70 -17.89 -4.25
CA LEU A 72 -2.94 -16.45 -4.29
C LEU A 72 -2.02 -15.78 -5.31
N GLU A 73 -2.58 -14.96 -6.20
CA GLU A 73 -1.79 -14.24 -7.22
C GLU A 73 -1.87 -12.72 -7.07
N LYS A 74 -3.08 -12.16 -7.12
CA LYS A 74 -3.28 -10.70 -7.12
C LYS A 74 -4.61 -10.31 -6.49
N LEU A 75 -4.63 -9.21 -5.74
CA LEU A 75 -5.86 -8.56 -5.30
C LEU A 75 -6.04 -7.22 -6.04
N ASP A 76 -7.17 -7.07 -6.71
CA ASP A 76 -7.68 -5.78 -7.17
C ASP A 76 -8.65 -5.23 -6.12
N THR A 77 -8.18 -4.21 -5.39
CA THR A 77 -8.91 -3.60 -4.28
C THR A 77 -10.11 -2.78 -4.73
N VAL A 78 -10.08 -2.23 -5.95
CA VAL A 78 -11.17 -1.37 -6.46
C VAL A 78 -12.26 -2.22 -7.08
N ALA A 79 -11.87 -3.29 -7.78
CA ALA A 79 -12.80 -4.26 -8.34
C ALA A 79 -13.33 -5.26 -7.30
N ASN A 80 -12.76 -5.30 -6.09
CA ASN A 80 -13.07 -6.31 -5.07
C ASN A 80 -12.87 -7.74 -5.61
N ARG A 81 -11.76 -7.96 -6.32
CA ARG A 81 -11.45 -9.22 -7.00
C ARG A 81 -10.10 -9.78 -6.62
N LEU A 82 -10.11 -11.01 -6.14
CA LEU A 82 -8.92 -11.80 -5.83
C LEU A 82 -8.68 -12.79 -6.98
N THR A 83 -7.63 -12.55 -7.75
CA THR A 83 -7.12 -13.49 -8.75
C THR A 83 -6.37 -14.62 -8.05
N VAL A 84 -6.76 -15.85 -8.36
CA VAL A 84 -6.16 -17.07 -7.83
C VAL A 84 -5.86 -18.04 -8.96
N ASN A 85 -4.78 -18.81 -8.80
CA ASN A 85 -4.47 -19.93 -9.66
C ASN A 85 -4.94 -21.21 -9.00
N VAL A 86 -5.82 -21.94 -9.68
CA VAL A 86 -6.42 -23.16 -9.17
C VAL A 86 -5.73 -24.35 -9.81
N LEU A 87 -5.35 -25.33 -9.00
CA LEU A 87 -4.76 -26.58 -9.45
C LEU A 87 -5.41 -27.74 -8.71
N VAL A 88 -5.86 -28.75 -9.46
CA VAL A 88 -6.44 -29.96 -8.89
C VAL A 88 -5.37 -31.04 -8.68
N TYR A 89 -5.37 -31.63 -7.49
CA TYR A 89 -4.69 -32.87 -7.16
C TYR A 89 -5.78 -33.93 -6.96
N PRO A 90 -6.08 -34.73 -7.99
CA PRO A 90 -7.11 -35.75 -7.89
C PRO A 90 -6.65 -36.90 -6.98
N LYS A 91 -7.61 -37.72 -6.54
CA LYS A 91 -7.32 -39.01 -5.87
C LYS A 91 -6.40 -39.90 -6.70
N ASP A 92 -5.65 -40.76 -6.02
CA ASP A 92 -4.62 -41.60 -6.64
C ASP A 92 -5.14 -42.49 -7.77
N SER A 93 -6.40 -42.96 -7.67
CA SER A 93 -7.02 -43.80 -8.70
C SER A 93 -7.27 -43.07 -10.03
N LEU A 94 -7.31 -41.74 -10.02
CA LEU A 94 -7.61 -40.89 -11.17
C LEU A 94 -6.35 -40.27 -11.80
N TYR A 95 -5.16 -40.67 -11.34
CA TYR A 95 -3.88 -40.13 -11.77
C TYR A 95 -2.88 -41.22 -12.12
N ASP A 96 -2.39 -41.21 -13.36
CA ASP A 96 -1.31 -42.09 -13.79
C ASP A 96 0.03 -41.49 -13.34
N LYS A 97 0.57 -42.02 -12.24
CA LYS A 97 1.85 -41.57 -11.67
C LYS A 97 3.06 -41.78 -12.59
N ASN A 98 2.98 -42.69 -13.57
CA ASN A 98 4.11 -42.96 -14.47
C ASN A 98 4.24 -41.85 -15.52
N PHE A 99 3.12 -41.38 -16.05
CA PHE A 99 3.08 -40.35 -17.09
C PHE A 99 2.75 -38.96 -16.56
N GLY A 100 2.28 -38.86 -15.30
CA GLY A 100 1.92 -37.62 -14.65
C GLY A 100 0.62 -36.99 -15.19
N VAL A 101 -0.31 -37.82 -15.66
CA VAL A 101 -1.53 -37.37 -16.36
C VAL A 101 -2.80 -37.92 -15.74
N LEU A 102 -3.91 -37.24 -15.97
CA LEU A 102 -5.24 -37.69 -15.56
C LEU A 102 -5.68 -38.93 -16.34
N THR A 103 -6.28 -39.89 -15.67
CA THR A 103 -6.87 -41.09 -16.30
C THR A 103 -8.32 -40.90 -16.70
N THR A 104 -8.95 -39.79 -16.30
CA THR A 104 -10.35 -39.44 -16.59
C THR A 104 -10.49 -37.92 -16.65
N ASP A 105 -11.46 -37.42 -17.42
CA ASP A 105 -11.80 -36.01 -17.46
C ASP A 105 -12.26 -35.54 -16.08
N ALA A 106 -11.65 -34.46 -15.60
CA ALA A 106 -11.99 -33.83 -14.32
C ALA A 106 -12.42 -32.38 -14.54
N ALA A 107 -13.39 -31.91 -13.75
CA ALA A 107 -13.78 -30.51 -13.73
C ALA A 107 -13.89 -30.04 -12.28
N VAL A 108 -13.25 -28.93 -11.95
CA VAL A 108 -13.34 -28.31 -10.62
C VAL A 108 -14.36 -27.18 -10.67
N ARG A 109 -15.35 -27.24 -9.79
CA ARG A 109 -16.25 -26.11 -9.54
C ARG A 109 -15.91 -25.49 -8.21
N LEU A 110 -15.71 -24.17 -8.20
CA LEU A 110 -15.54 -23.40 -6.98
C LEU A 110 -16.85 -22.77 -6.57
N TYR A 111 -17.03 -22.63 -5.26
CA TYR A 111 -18.11 -21.92 -4.61
C TYR A 111 -17.50 -20.87 -3.67
N PRO A 112 -17.98 -19.61 -3.66
CA PRO A 112 -18.93 -19.04 -4.62
C PRO A 112 -18.38 -19.07 -6.06
N GLU A 113 -19.29 -18.84 -7.02
CA GLU A 113 -18.97 -18.94 -8.45
C GLU A 113 -17.79 -18.03 -8.83
N ASN A 114 -16.86 -18.59 -9.58
CA ASN A 114 -15.71 -17.88 -10.13
C ASN A 114 -16.05 -17.31 -11.53
N ASP A 115 -15.14 -16.53 -12.11
CA ASP A 115 -15.38 -15.88 -13.42
C ASP A 115 -15.41 -16.86 -14.63
N LEU A 116 -15.01 -18.12 -14.45
CA LEU A 116 -14.87 -19.14 -15.52
C LEU A 116 -15.88 -20.30 -15.41
N GLY A 117 -16.60 -20.44 -14.31
CA GLY A 117 -17.42 -21.61 -13.99
C GLY A 117 -16.57 -22.86 -13.71
N ASP A 118 -16.89 -23.96 -14.40
CA ASP A 118 -16.19 -25.24 -14.26
C ASP A 118 -14.80 -25.16 -14.90
N LEU A 119 -13.75 -25.30 -14.09
CA LEU A 119 -12.37 -25.36 -14.53
C LEU A 119 -12.09 -26.76 -15.07
N GLN A 120 -11.80 -26.86 -16.38
CA GLN A 120 -11.70 -28.13 -17.09
C GLN A 120 -10.28 -28.69 -17.07
N TYR A 121 -10.15 -29.98 -16.75
CA TYR A 121 -8.90 -30.73 -16.74
C TYR A 121 -9.07 -32.01 -17.57
N PRO A 122 -8.64 -32.02 -18.83
CA PRO A 122 -8.90 -33.13 -19.74
C PRO A 122 -8.04 -34.36 -19.44
N VAL A 123 -8.58 -35.54 -19.74
CA VAL A 123 -7.90 -36.84 -19.67
C VAL A 123 -6.62 -36.85 -20.52
N GLY A 124 -5.61 -37.60 -20.05
CA GLY A 124 -4.32 -37.73 -20.73
C GLY A 124 -3.46 -36.47 -20.70
N LYS A 125 -3.87 -35.44 -19.94
CA LYS A 125 -3.07 -34.25 -19.67
C LYS A 125 -2.71 -34.16 -18.19
N ALA A 126 -1.57 -33.53 -17.91
CA ALA A 126 -1.22 -33.15 -16.56
C ALA A 126 -2.13 -31.98 -16.12
N PRO A 127 -2.62 -31.96 -14.86
CA PRO A 127 -3.33 -30.81 -14.32
C PRO A 127 -2.49 -29.54 -14.48
N ALA A 128 -3.07 -28.51 -15.09
CA ALA A 128 -2.43 -27.21 -15.30
C ALA A 128 -3.08 -26.16 -14.40
N GLN A 129 -2.33 -25.16 -13.96
CA GLN A 129 -2.90 -24.06 -13.20
C GLN A 129 -3.86 -23.25 -14.07
N VAL A 130 -5.07 -23.01 -13.56
CA VAL A 130 -6.07 -22.17 -14.22
C VAL A 130 -6.32 -20.93 -13.37
N SER A 131 -6.02 -19.76 -13.93
CA SER A 131 -6.28 -18.47 -13.28
C SER A 131 -7.77 -18.14 -13.34
N THR A 132 -8.36 -17.81 -12.20
CA THR A 132 -9.74 -17.33 -12.10
C THR A 132 -9.89 -16.25 -11.02
N GLY A 133 -10.96 -15.47 -11.11
CA GLY A 133 -11.27 -14.42 -10.13
C GLY A 133 -12.30 -14.89 -9.10
N LEU A 134 -12.02 -14.59 -7.83
CA LEU A 134 -12.94 -14.74 -6.71
C LEU A 134 -13.37 -13.37 -6.18
N VAL A 135 -14.59 -13.28 -5.67
CA VAL A 135 -15.08 -12.06 -5.00
C VAL A 135 -14.38 -11.92 -3.66
N ALA A 136 -13.82 -10.74 -3.39
CA ALA A 136 -13.22 -10.38 -2.11
C ALA A 136 -13.91 -9.14 -1.56
N HIS A 137 -14.66 -9.30 -0.46
CA HIS A 137 -15.42 -8.23 0.16
C HIS A 137 -14.53 -7.36 1.02
N GLY A 138 -14.48 -6.07 0.71
CA GLY A 138 -13.72 -5.08 1.47
C GLY A 138 -14.12 -3.67 1.07
N ASP A 139 -13.64 -2.70 1.84
CA ASP A 139 -13.85 -1.28 1.59
C ASP A 139 -12.51 -0.62 1.23
N PRO A 140 -12.24 -0.37 -0.06
CA PRO A 140 -11.00 0.28 -0.49
C PRO A 140 -10.91 1.74 0.00
N GLY A 141 -12.01 2.34 0.44
CA GLY A 141 -12.04 3.68 1.01
C GLY A 141 -11.26 3.79 2.32
N ASN A 142 -11.10 2.69 3.06
CA ASN A 142 -10.40 2.66 4.35
C ASN A 142 -8.87 2.54 4.24
N TRP A 143 -8.31 2.72 3.04
CA TRP A 143 -6.87 2.77 2.83
C TRP A 143 -6.17 3.71 3.85
N PRO A 144 -5.06 3.29 4.49
CA PRO A 144 -4.32 2.04 4.29
C PRO A 144 -4.68 0.92 5.28
N PHE A 145 -5.77 1.05 6.02
CA PHE A 145 -6.21 0.09 7.05
C PHE A 145 -7.32 -0.85 6.56
N ASP A 146 -7.48 -0.95 5.26
CA ASP A 146 -8.43 -1.81 4.58
C ASP A 146 -8.08 -3.29 4.71
N SER A 147 -9.14 -4.09 4.69
CA SER A 147 -9.10 -5.53 4.79
C SER A 147 -10.12 -6.14 3.83
N TYR A 148 -9.76 -7.28 3.28
CA TYR A 148 -10.59 -7.99 2.32
C TYR A 148 -10.82 -9.42 2.79
N LYS A 149 -12.05 -9.89 2.64
CA LYS A 149 -12.46 -11.21 3.07
C LYS A 149 -13.24 -11.89 1.95
N THR A 150 -12.85 -13.11 1.60
CA THR A 150 -13.65 -13.91 0.69
C THR A 150 -14.88 -14.47 1.40
N GLU A 151 -15.84 -14.93 0.63
CA GLU A 151 -16.86 -15.84 1.18
C GLU A 151 -16.22 -17.18 1.53
N VAL A 152 -17.03 -18.11 2.05
CA VAL A 152 -16.61 -19.48 2.29
C VAL A 152 -16.31 -20.11 0.95
N ILE A 153 -15.04 -20.44 0.72
CA ILE A 153 -14.57 -21.10 -0.49
C ILE A 153 -14.71 -22.60 -0.28
N ALA A 154 -15.51 -23.23 -1.13
CA ALA A 154 -15.64 -24.67 -1.25
C ALA A 154 -15.31 -25.09 -2.68
N ALA A 155 -14.94 -26.36 -2.86
CA ALA A 155 -14.67 -26.91 -4.18
C ALA A 155 -15.27 -28.30 -4.33
N ASP A 156 -15.88 -28.54 -5.49
CA ASP A 156 -16.31 -29.86 -5.90
C ASP A 156 -15.49 -30.31 -7.11
N VAL A 157 -15.05 -31.56 -7.09
CA VAL A 157 -14.40 -32.21 -8.22
C VAL A 157 -15.40 -33.14 -8.87
N PHE A 158 -15.65 -32.89 -10.15
CA PHE A 158 -16.45 -33.75 -10.98
C PHE A 158 -15.55 -34.62 -11.84
N THR A 159 -15.88 -35.90 -11.98
CA THR A 159 -15.08 -36.84 -12.76
C THR A 159 -15.96 -37.62 -13.72
N GLY A 160 -15.42 -37.95 -14.89
CA GLY A 160 -16.14 -38.64 -15.95
C GLY A 160 -16.96 -37.70 -16.84
N THR A 161 -17.65 -38.29 -17.82
CA THR A 161 -18.37 -37.54 -18.87
C THR A 161 -19.83 -37.98 -19.00
N GLY A 162 -20.72 -37.05 -19.37
CA GLY A 162 -22.12 -37.36 -19.66
C GLY A 162 -22.90 -37.82 -18.43
N GLN A 163 -23.64 -38.93 -18.54
CA GLN A 163 -24.49 -39.46 -17.46
C GLN A 163 -23.71 -40.18 -16.35
N ASN A 164 -22.43 -40.50 -16.58
CA ASN A 164 -21.56 -41.15 -15.59
C ASN A 164 -20.73 -40.15 -14.78
N ARG A 165 -21.13 -38.87 -14.76
CA ARG A 165 -20.42 -37.81 -14.02
C ARG A 165 -20.60 -38.04 -12.51
N GLU A 166 -19.52 -38.34 -11.83
CA GLU A 166 -19.48 -38.45 -10.37
C GLU A 166 -19.11 -37.09 -9.77
N LYS A 167 -19.74 -36.75 -8.65
CA LYS A 167 -19.43 -35.55 -7.85
C LYS A 167 -18.75 -36.01 -6.56
N ALA A 168 -17.54 -35.51 -6.31
CA ALA A 168 -16.83 -35.69 -5.05
C ALA A 168 -16.51 -34.32 -4.43
N PRO A 169 -16.76 -34.13 -3.11
CA PRO A 169 -16.27 -32.95 -2.42
C PRO A 169 -14.74 -32.94 -2.45
N ALA A 170 -14.15 -31.75 -2.51
CA ALA A 170 -12.71 -31.59 -2.53
C ALA A 170 -12.24 -30.59 -1.48
N ARG A 171 -11.17 -30.97 -0.80
CA ARG A 171 -10.56 -30.13 0.21
C ARG A 171 -9.82 -28.96 -0.41
N VAL A 172 -10.10 -27.75 0.06
CA VAL A 172 -9.48 -26.52 -0.46
C VAL A 172 -8.22 -26.21 0.35
N GLU A 173 -7.08 -26.15 -0.33
CA GLU A 173 -5.80 -25.78 0.28
C GLU A 173 -5.27 -24.49 -0.33
N VAL A 174 -5.19 -23.44 0.50
CA VAL A 174 -4.76 -22.11 0.04
C VAL A 174 -3.27 -21.94 0.28
N THR A 175 -2.55 -21.50 -0.75
CA THR A 175 -1.09 -21.41 -0.72
C THR A 175 -0.58 -20.10 -1.29
N GLY A 176 0.70 -19.83 -1.05
CA GLY A 176 1.40 -18.70 -1.64
C GLY A 176 1.43 -17.47 -0.74
N LYS A 177 1.78 -16.34 -1.35
CA LYS A 177 1.84 -15.04 -0.70
C LYS A 177 1.31 -14.00 -1.67
N LEU A 178 0.84 -12.89 -1.12
CA LEU A 178 0.36 -11.78 -1.91
C LEU A 178 1.21 -10.56 -1.55
N ASP A 179 1.90 -9.98 -2.53
CA ASP A 179 2.81 -8.86 -2.23
C ASP A 179 2.02 -7.65 -1.72
N GLY A 180 2.46 -7.09 -0.59
CA GLY A 180 1.77 -5.99 0.09
C GLY A 180 0.59 -6.40 0.97
N TRP A 181 0.31 -7.69 1.10
CA TRP A 181 -0.80 -8.23 1.90
C TRP A 181 -0.35 -9.38 2.81
N ASP A 182 -0.82 -9.37 4.04
CA ASP A 182 -0.75 -10.49 4.95
C ASP A 182 -2.03 -11.34 4.79
N ALA A 183 -1.86 -12.57 4.30
CA ALA A 183 -2.96 -13.49 4.07
C ALA A 183 -3.12 -14.45 5.25
N THR A 184 -4.35 -14.62 5.72
CA THR A 184 -4.72 -15.59 6.76
C THR A 184 -5.86 -16.46 6.25
N VAL A 185 -5.76 -17.76 6.51
CA VAL A 185 -6.76 -18.76 6.10
C VAL A 185 -7.45 -19.26 7.35
N THR A 186 -8.78 -19.16 7.38
CA THR A 186 -9.62 -19.74 8.43
C THR A 186 -10.36 -20.92 7.83
N ARG A 187 -10.16 -22.12 8.37
CA ARG A 187 -10.92 -23.30 7.95
C ARG A 187 -12.32 -23.28 8.57
N VAL A 188 -13.32 -23.70 7.82
CA VAL A 188 -14.73 -23.68 8.19
C VAL A 188 -15.33 -25.02 7.84
N HIS A 189 -16.18 -25.53 8.74
CA HIS A 189 -16.95 -26.74 8.50
C HIS A 189 -18.13 -26.45 7.56
N ASP A 190 -18.39 -27.38 6.64
CA ASP A 190 -19.58 -27.33 5.80
C ASP A 190 -20.82 -27.74 6.61
N PRO A 191 -21.84 -26.88 6.79
CA PRO A 191 -23.06 -27.25 7.54
C PRO A 191 -23.81 -28.45 6.95
N GLU A 192 -23.59 -28.77 5.66
CA GLU A 192 -24.19 -29.91 5.00
C GLU A 192 -23.44 -31.23 5.27
N ASP A 193 -22.20 -31.16 5.77
CA ASP A 193 -21.42 -32.34 6.13
C ASP A 193 -21.90 -32.93 7.47
N ALA A 194 -22.11 -34.23 7.48
CA ALA A 194 -22.57 -34.95 8.68
C ALA A 194 -21.52 -35.00 9.80
N ASN A 195 -20.23 -34.80 9.47
CA ASN A 195 -19.13 -34.84 10.42
C ASN A 195 -18.61 -33.41 10.72
N PRO A 196 -18.81 -32.89 11.94
CA PRO A 196 -18.40 -31.53 12.32
C PRO A 196 -16.87 -31.31 12.36
N ASP A 197 -16.09 -32.40 12.36
CA ASP A 197 -14.63 -32.33 12.40
C ASP A 197 -14.02 -32.08 11.00
N ILE A 198 -14.80 -32.24 9.92
CA ILE A 198 -14.36 -31.97 8.54
C ILE A 198 -14.43 -30.46 8.27
N GLN A 199 -13.28 -29.85 8.00
CA GLN A 199 -13.14 -28.40 7.76
C GLN A 199 -12.45 -28.14 6.42
N ASP A 200 -13.06 -28.64 5.35
CA ASP A 200 -12.49 -28.62 4.00
C ASP A 200 -12.71 -27.29 3.28
N ASN A 201 -13.62 -26.46 3.78
CA ASN A 201 -13.91 -25.14 3.27
C ASN A 201 -13.04 -24.08 3.95
N VAL A 202 -12.75 -22.99 3.24
CA VAL A 202 -11.79 -21.97 3.70
C VAL A 202 -12.30 -20.56 3.49
N ILE A 203 -12.02 -19.67 4.43
CA ILE A 203 -12.16 -18.23 4.24
C ILE A 203 -10.78 -17.60 4.21
N ILE A 204 -10.50 -16.85 3.15
CA ILE A 204 -9.26 -16.11 2.98
C ILE A 204 -9.50 -14.69 3.45
N THR A 205 -8.72 -14.26 4.43
CA THR A 205 -8.71 -12.88 4.95
C THR A 205 -7.37 -12.24 4.61
N LEU A 206 -7.41 -11.09 3.95
CA LEU A 206 -6.26 -10.32 3.49
C LEU A 206 -6.24 -8.99 4.24
N HIS A 207 -5.13 -8.71 4.92
CA HIS A 207 -4.86 -7.42 5.54
C HIS A 207 -3.67 -6.76 4.86
N ARG A 208 -3.62 -5.43 4.78
CA ARG A 208 -2.41 -4.76 4.29
C ARG A 208 -1.21 -5.11 5.15
N ALA A 209 -0.11 -5.45 4.50
CA ALA A 209 1.13 -5.78 5.20
C ALA A 209 1.67 -4.56 5.95
N LYS A 210 2.32 -4.82 7.09
CA LYS A 210 2.88 -3.76 7.95
C LYS A 210 4.08 -3.01 7.34
N GLY A 211 4.79 -3.64 6.40
CA GLY A 211 5.93 -3.02 5.71
C GLY A 211 5.54 -1.74 4.94
N PRO A 212 4.61 -1.85 3.95
CA PRO A 212 4.09 -0.70 3.22
C PRO A 212 3.56 0.45 4.10
N LEU A 213 2.91 0.14 5.23
CA LEU A 213 2.36 1.15 6.15
C LEU A 213 3.41 2.16 6.67
N ILE A 214 4.67 1.73 6.85
CA ILE A 214 5.74 2.63 7.30
C ILE A 214 6.14 3.59 6.18
N PHE A 215 6.20 3.08 4.95
CA PHE A 215 6.47 3.89 3.77
C PHE A 215 5.34 4.92 3.54
N ASP A 216 4.09 4.48 3.72
CA ASP A 216 2.89 5.34 3.68
C ASP A 216 3.00 6.48 4.69
N LEU A 217 3.37 6.17 5.94
CA LEU A 217 3.56 7.18 6.99
C LEU A 217 4.64 8.20 6.61
N GLY A 218 5.74 7.74 6.01
CA GLY A 218 6.80 8.62 5.52
C GLY A 218 6.31 9.61 4.47
N ILE A 219 5.55 9.15 3.47
CA ILE A 219 4.96 10.03 2.44
C ILE A 219 3.92 10.98 3.05
N CYS A 220 3.08 10.50 3.98
CA CYS A 220 2.12 11.34 4.69
C CYS A 220 2.80 12.48 5.47
N LEU A 221 3.92 12.17 6.13
CA LEU A 221 4.71 13.18 6.84
C LEU A 221 5.27 14.23 5.88
N VAL A 222 5.80 13.80 4.73
CA VAL A 222 6.26 14.73 3.67
C VAL A 222 5.11 15.60 3.19
N LEU A 223 3.95 15.01 2.87
CA LEU A 223 2.75 15.73 2.43
C LEU A 223 2.32 16.79 3.44
N ILE A 224 2.34 16.50 4.74
CA ILE A 224 2.00 17.45 5.81
C ILE A 224 3.11 18.49 6.04
N ALA A 225 4.38 18.12 5.88
CA ALA A 225 5.50 19.04 6.06
C ALA A 225 5.51 20.16 5.01
N LEU A 226 5.10 19.88 3.76
CA LEU A 226 5.04 20.87 2.68
C LEU A 226 4.21 22.13 3.04
N PRO A 227 2.91 22.02 3.43
CA PRO A 227 2.10 23.16 3.81
C PRO A 227 2.59 23.81 5.11
N VAL A 228 3.16 23.04 6.05
CA VAL A 228 3.73 23.62 7.28
C VAL A 228 4.92 24.53 6.95
N LEU A 229 5.85 24.07 6.12
CA LEU A 229 6.99 24.88 5.66
C LEU A 229 6.54 26.07 4.81
N ALA A 230 5.54 25.87 3.95
CA ALA A 230 4.92 26.92 3.15
C ALA A 230 4.33 28.02 4.07
N LEU A 231 3.56 27.66 5.08
CA LEU A 231 2.99 28.60 6.05
C LEU A 231 4.07 29.28 6.89
N TRP A 232 5.11 28.53 7.30
CA TRP A 232 6.26 29.07 8.02
C TRP A 232 6.96 30.20 7.27
N VAL A 233 7.03 30.10 5.94
CA VAL A 233 7.59 31.17 5.08
C VAL A 233 6.56 32.27 4.80
N ALA A 234 5.30 31.92 4.56
CA ALA A 234 4.25 32.89 4.20
C ALA A 234 3.86 33.82 5.35
N ILE A 235 3.75 33.32 6.58
CA ILE A 235 3.30 34.09 7.75
C ILE A 235 4.21 35.29 8.05
N PRO A 236 5.54 35.16 8.16
CA PRO A 236 6.44 36.30 8.37
C PRO A 236 6.36 37.36 7.26
N VAL A 237 6.15 36.94 6.01
CA VAL A 237 6.00 37.86 4.87
C VAL A 237 4.71 38.65 4.99
N ALA A 238 3.60 37.98 5.34
CA ALA A 238 2.30 38.60 5.60
C ALA A 238 2.33 39.58 6.78
N LEU A 239 3.08 39.25 7.83
CA LEU A 239 3.33 40.12 8.99
C LEU A 239 4.29 41.28 8.68
N GLY A 240 4.95 41.28 7.51
CA GLY A 240 5.94 42.28 7.13
C GLY A 240 7.27 42.17 7.87
N ARG A 241 7.58 40.99 8.42
CA ARG A 241 8.85 40.69 9.10
C ARG A 241 9.96 40.29 8.13
N THR A 242 9.60 39.79 6.95
CA THR A 242 10.56 39.34 5.92
C THR A 242 10.23 39.95 4.56
N SER A 243 11.25 40.11 3.71
CA SER A 243 11.09 40.67 2.37
C SER A 243 10.45 39.67 1.42
N PHE A 244 9.54 40.17 0.57
CA PHE A 244 8.98 39.38 -0.51
C PHE A 244 10.03 39.05 -1.58
N LEU A 245 10.04 37.78 -2.02
CA LEU A 245 10.86 37.29 -3.12
C LEU A 245 9.94 36.77 -4.24
N PRO A 246 9.90 37.41 -5.43
CA PRO A 246 9.06 36.97 -6.55
C PRO A 246 9.18 35.48 -6.94
N PRO A 247 10.38 34.84 -6.91
CA PRO A 247 10.51 33.42 -7.23
C PRO A 247 9.72 32.48 -6.32
N MET A 248 9.39 32.90 -5.10
CA MET A 248 8.65 32.06 -4.14
C MET A 248 7.21 31.81 -4.60
N THR A 249 6.60 32.71 -5.37
CA THR A 249 5.27 32.48 -5.94
C THR A 249 5.26 31.25 -6.86
N THR A 250 6.30 31.11 -7.69
CA THR A 250 6.48 29.94 -8.56
C THR A 250 6.70 28.67 -7.75
N TRP A 251 7.41 28.75 -6.62
CA TRP A 251 7.63 27.61 -5.73
C TRP A 251 6.33 27.10 -5.08
N TYR A 252 5.47 27.98 -4.56
CA TYR A 252 4.14 27.58 -4.07
C TYR A 252 3.29 26.93 -5.17
N GLY A 253 3.32 27.50 -6.38
CA GLY A 253 2.65 26.91 -7.55
C GLY A 253 3.16 25.50 -7.85
N ALA A 254 4.48 25.30 -7.87
CA ALA A 254 5.10 24.00 -8.10
C ALA A 254 4.69 22.96 -7.04
N MET A 255 4.61 23.34 -5.77
CA MET A 255 4.17 22.45 -4.69
C MET A 255 2.73 21.98 -4.87
N LEU A 256 1.82 22.85 -5.34
CA LEU A 256 0.42 22.48 -5.61
C LEU A 256 0.32 21.39 -6.69
N PHE A 257 1.12 21.49 -7.75
CA PHE A 257 1.16 20.48 -8.80
C PHE A 257 1.89 19.20 -8.38
N ALA A 258 2.86 19.29 -7.47
CA ALA A 258 3.63 18.14 -7.00
C ALA A 258 2.82 17.17 -6.10
N ILE A 259 1.74 17.64 -5.47
CA ILE A 259 0.92 16.80 -4.58
C ILE A 259 0.24 15.65 -5.33
N VAL A 260 -0.26 15.89 -6.54
CA VAL A 260 -1.02 14.87 -7.29
C VAL A 260 -0.15 13.66 -7.63
N PRO A 261 1.07 13.80 -8.20
CA PRO A 261 1.99 12.69 -8.34
C PRO A 261 2.39 12.05 -7.01
N LEU A 262 2.62 12.85 -5.96
CA LEU A 262 3.08 12.35 -4.66
C LEU A 262 2.02 11.49 -3.95
N ARG A 263 0.74 11.77 -4.19
CA ARG A 263 -0.37 10.92 -3.73
C ARG A 263 -0.41 9.59 -4.50
N ASN A 264 -0.04 9.58 -5.77
CA ASN A 264 -0.11 8.38 -6.63
C ASN A 264 1.06 7.39 -6.46
N ILE A 265 2.12 7.79 -5.75
CA ILE A 265 3.22 6.88 -5.40
C ILE A 265 2.94 6.08 -4.11
N LEU A 266 1.80 6.33 -3.46
CA LEU A 266 1.38 5.55 -2.30
C LEU A 266 1.16 4.08 -2.70
N PRO A 267 1.71 3.11 -1.96
CA PRO A 267 1.51 1.69 -2.15
C PRO A 267 0.07 1.28 -2.46
N GLY A 268 -0.09 0.55 -3.56
CA GLY A 268 -1.39 0.07 -4.02
C GLY A 268 -2.29 1.16 -4.61
N SER A 269 -1.79 2.38 -4.80
CA SER A 269 -2.49 3.51 -5.43
C SER A 269 -3.91 3.68 -4.91
N PRO A 270 -4.11 4.31 -3.73
CA PRO A 270 -5.42 4.39 -3.09
C PRO A 270 -6.50 4.83 -4.07
N PRO A 271 -7.74 4.30 -3.99
CA PRO A 271 -8.82 4.77 -4.85
C PRO A 271 -9.08 6.26 -4.57
N TYR A 272 -9.53 6.97 -5.60
CA TYR A 272 -9.95 8.36 -5.42
C TYR A 272 -11.10 8.45 -4.41
N GLY A 273 -10.98 9.37 -3.45
CA GLY A 273 -11.99 9.55 -2.41
C GLY A 273 -11.79 8.66 -1.18
N SER A 274 -10.72 7.87 -1.13
CA SER A 274 -10.27 7.18 0.09
C SER A 274 -10.04 8.14 1.25
N TRP A 275 -10.01 7.60 2.47
CA TRP A 275 -9.83 8.34 3.70
C TRP A 275 -8.61 9.27 3.66
N ILE A 276 -7.49 8.83 3.07
CA ILE A 276 -6.27 9.66 2.94
C ILE A 276 -6.48 10.92 2.10
N ASP A 277 -7.27 10.84 1.03
CA ASP A 277 -7.54 12.00 0.19
C ASP A 277 -8.32 13.06 0.97
N GLN A 278 -9.27 12.63 1.80
CA GLN A 278 -10.13 13.50 2.60
C GLN A 278 -9.40 14.06 3.84
N ALA A 279 -8.65 13.21 4.55
CA ALA A 279 -8.02 13.56 5.82
C ALA A 279 -6.67 14.27 5.66
N VAL A 280 -5.92 13.99 4.59
CA VAL A 280 -4.57 14.53 4.40
C VAL A 280 -4.47 15.37 3.13
N VAL A 281 -4.73 14.79 1.96
CA VAL A 281 -4.44 15.45 0.67
C VAL A 281 -5.22 16.76 0.53
N LEU A 282 -6.51 16.74 0.84
CA LEU A 282 -7.37 17.93 0.80
C LEU A 282 -6.87 19.03 1.75
N TRP A 283 -6.49 18.68 2.99
CA TRP A 283 -5.97 19.64 3.96
C TRP A 283 -4.61 20.20 3.58
N VAL A 284 -3.77 19.37 2.94
CA VAL A 284 -2.49 19.78 2.40
C VAL A 284 -2.68 20.81 1.27
N LEU A 285 -3.62 20.56 0.35
CA LEU A 285 -3.98 21.51 -0.70
C LEU A 285 -4.54 22.82 -0.13
N ILE A 286 -5.47 22.75 0.83
CA ILE A 286 -6.00 23.93 1.52
C ILE A 286 -4.87 24.71 2.19
N GLY A 287 -3.95 24.02 2.88
CA GLY A 287 -2.82 24.64 3.55
C GLY A 287 -1.88 25.37 2.58
N LEU A 288 -1.56 24.76 1.44
CA LEU A 288 -0.74 25.39 0.42
C LEU A 288 -1.43 26.57 -0.27
N VAL A 289 -2.70 26.44 -0.64
CA VAL A 289 -3.47 27.56 -1.21
C VAL A 289 -3.54 28.71 -0.20
N SER A 290 -3.77 28.41 1.08
CA SER A 290 -3.78 29.40 2.15
C SER A 290 -2.42 30.08 2.31
N ALA A 291 -1.33 29.31 2.29
CA ALA A 291 0.03 29.84 2.34
C ALA A 291 0.32 30.77 1.15
N MET A 292 -0.06 30.35 -0.06
CA MET A 292 0.11 31.15 -1.27
C MET A 292 -0.70 32.45 -1.18
N ALA A 293 -1.95 32.39 -0.72
CA ALA A 293 -2.80 33.58 -0.52
C ALA A 293 -2.21 34.54 0.51
N LEU A 294 -1.72 34.02 1.66
CA LEU A 294 -1.04 34.82 2.69
C LEU A 294 0.23 35.49 2.14
N PHE A 295 1.00 34.77 1.33
CA PHE A 295 2.21 35.28 0.72
C PHE A 295 1.91 36.44 -0.26
N LEU A 296 0.89 36.28 -1.11
CA LEU A 296 0.40 37.31 -2.02
C LEU A 296 -0.20 38.52 -1.29
N TYR A 297 -0.91 38.28 -0.20
CA TYR A 297 -1.42 39.35 0.68
C TYR A 297 -0.26 40.15 1.30
N GLY A 298 0.77 39.46 1.81
CA GLY A 298 1.97 40.10 2.34
C GLY A 298 2.68 40.97 1.30
N TRP A 299 2.79 40.49 0.07
CA TRP A 299 3.30 41.26 -1.06
C TRP A 299 2.50 42.53 -1.31
N TRP A 300 1.17 42.41 -1.40
CA TRP A 300 0.30 43.55 -1.66
C TRP A 300 0.43 44.61 -0.56
N ARG A 301 0.45 44.19 0.71
CA ARG A 301 0.66 45.09 1.85
C ARG A 301 2.03 45.78 1.83
N GLN A 302 3.09 45.09 1.44
CA GLN A 302 4.43 45.68 1.29
C GLN A 302 4.49 46.68 0.14
N ARG A 303 3.80 46.42 -0.97
CA ARG A 303 3.71 47.35 -2.11
C ARG A 303 3.06 48.67 -1.70
N ASP A 304 1.98 48.62 -0.92
CA ASP A 304 1.27 49.82 -0.47
C ASP A 304 2.13 50.66 0.49
N ARG A 305 2.85 50.04 1.43
CA ARG A 305 3.82 50.74 2.29
C ARG A 305 4.92 51.45 1.50
N ARG A 306 5.43 50.83 0.42
CA ARG A 306 6.46 51.45 -0.44
C ARG A 306 5.94 52.63 -1.26
N ARG A 307 4.65 52.65 -1.59
CA ARG A 307 4.02 53.78 -2.31
C ARG A 307 3.83 54.99 -1.38
N GLY A 308 3.41 54.76 -0.13
CA GLY A 308 3.22 55.84 0.85
C GLY A 308 4.49 56.52 1.34
N HIS A 309 5.67 55.90 1.18
CA HIS A 309 6.98 56.51 1.54
C HIS A 309 7.59 57.35 0.42
N LYS A 310 7.02 57.31 -0.80
CA LYS A 310 7.48 58.07 -1.98
C LYS A 310 6.60 59.27 -2.31
N ALA A 311 5.52 59.47 -1.55
CA ALA A 311 4.67 60.65 -1.57
C ALA A 311 5.02 61.54 -0.39
#